data_AF-A0A3L7MR67-F1
#
_entry.id   AF-A0A3L7MR67-F1
#
_cell.length_a   1.000
_cell.length_b   1.000
_cell.length_c   1.000
_cell.angle_alpha   90.00
_cell.angle_beta   90.00
_cell.angle_gamma   90.00
#
_symmetry.space_group_name_H-M   'P 1'
#
loop_
_entity.id
_entity.type
_entity.pdbx_description
1 polymer ?
#
loop_
_entity_poly.entity_id
_entity_poly.type
_entity_poly.pdbx_seq_one_letter_code
_entity_poly.pdbx_strand_id
1 'polypeptide(L)'
;MLSLKITIKKIMIGCLCCFISVVLLLAFESKSDGGDKTVPAVLLGAWPLQDNARDSIGTNHGVMENIQFLNIPPGSPDRAAFFNGRNSRIKIEHSKTFDVGTQDFSMALWVRCATPLSSTLGDLISKFDARSRRGINLHISGSSPAYSAMSDTRHVHFGIDDAYTSSWEDHGKPWLSNSLISNLVAFEGELYCGIADADKPEDRAHVFRVWAMILIIIQSCR
;
A
#
# COMPACT_ATOMS: atom_id res chain seq x y z
N MET A 1 15.02 27.54 2.82
CA MET A 1 13.79 27.77 3.63
C MET A 1 12.61 27.80 2.67
N LEU A 2 11.98 26.66 2.40
CA LEU A 2 10.83 26.54 1.49
C LEU A 2 9.83 25.56 2.10
N SER A 3 8.73 26.13 2.57
CA SER A 3 7.59 25.43 3.18
C SER A 3 6.71 24.88 2.05
N LEU A 4 6.50 23.56 2.03
CA LEU A 4 5.56 22.92 1.11
C LEU A 4 4.27 22.58 1.87
N LYS A 5 3.24 23.39 1.64
CA LYS A 5 1.84 23.10 2.01
C LYS A 5 1.17 22.39 0.83
N ILE A 6 0.59 21.22 1.07
CA ILE A 6 -0.37 20.61 0.15
C ILE A 6 -1.71 20.49 0.90
N THR A 7 -2.72 21.19 0.39
CA THR A 7 -4.11 21.14 0.83
C THR A 7 -4.93 20.52 -0.29
N ILE A 8 -5.69 19.46 0.01
CA ILE A 8 -6.70 18.91 -0.91
C ILE A 8 -8.08 19.12 -0.29
N LYS A 9 -8.98 19.70 -1.10
CA LYS A 9 -10.34 20.13 -0.79
C LYS A 9 -11.31 18.94 -0.72
N LYS A 10 -11.98 18.81 0.43
CA LYS A 10 -13.40 18.44 0.68
C LYS A 10 -14.12 17.53 -0.34
N ILE A 11 -14.42 16.29 0.06
CA ILE A 11 -15.67 15.57 -0.23
C ILE A 11 -16.20 14.99 1.10
N MET A 12 -17.52 14.89 1.23
CA MET A 12 -18.31 14.89 2.47
C MET A 12 -19.04 13.54 2.66
N ILE A 13 -19.30 13.18 3.93
CA ILE A 13 -20.25 12.19 4.49
C ILE A 13 -19.65 10.82 4.93
N GLY A 14 -19.77 10.51 6.23
CA GLY A 14 -19.83 9.13 6.76
C GLY A 14 -18.88 8.74 7.91
N CYS A 15 -19.23 9.10 9.15
CA CYS A 15 -18.82 8.56 10.47
C CYS A 15 -17.87 7.31 10.48
N LEU A 16 -16.57 7.50 10.75
CA LEU A 16 -15.81 7.44 12.03
C LEU A 16 -15.53 6.03 12.59
N CYS A 17 -14.24 5.61 12.55
CA CYS A 17 -13.43 5.03 13.65
C CYS A 17 -12.32 4.11 13.10
N CYS A 18 -11.04 4.43 13.34
CA CYS A 18 -9.93 3.48 13.18
C CYS A 18 -9.04 3.55 14.41
N PHE A 19 -8.85 2.41 15.06
CA PHE A 19 -7.88 2.27 16.16
C PHE A 19 -6.63 1.67 15.56
N ILE A 20 -5.51 2.39 15.61
CA ILE A 20 -4.25 1.88 15.08
C ILE A 20 -3.25 1.75 16.23
N SER A 21 -2.93 0.51 16.58
CA SER A 21 -1.75 0.22 17.38
C SER A 21 -0.57 0.05 16.44
N VAL A 22 -0.12 1.16 15.85
CA VAL A 22 1.08 1.10 15.01
C VAL A 22 2.21 0.72 15.95
N VAL A 23 2.89 -0.38 15.67
CA VAL A 23 4.28 -0.61 16.07
C VAL A 23 5.02 -0.75 14.76
N LEU A 24 5.37 0.39 14.16
CA LEU A 24 6.05 0.39 12.87
C LEU A 24 7.48 -0.08 13.11
N LEU A 25 7.75 -1.36 12.85
CA LEU A 25 9.08 -1.94 12.91
C LEU A 25 9.66 -1.92 11.49
N LEU A 26 10.60 -1.03 11.21
CA LEU A 26 11.35 -1.09 9.95
C LEU A 26 12.62 -1.89 10.15
N ALA A 27 12.73 -3.07 9.55
CA ALA A 27 13.91 -3.92 9.66
C ALA A 27 14.57 -4.11 8.29
N PHE A 28 15.91 -4.08 8.24
CA PHE A 28 16.69 -4.24 7.00
C PHE A 28 17.51 -5.49 7.06
N GLU A 29 17.48 -6.27 6.00
CA GLU A 29 18.42 -7.36 5.78
C GLU A 29 19.63 -6.81 5.02
N SER A 30 20.86 -7.04 5.50
CA SER A 30 22.04 -6.71 4.70
C SER A 30 22.28 -7.80 3.66
N LYS A 31 22.85 -7.40 2.52
CA LYS A 31 23.12 -8.30 1.40
C LYS A 31 24.20 -9.32 1.79
N SER A 32 23.96 -10.62 1.58
CA SER A 32 24.96 -11.66 1.79
C SER A 32 25.99 -11.68 0.66
N ASP A 33 27.27 -11.66 1.00
CA ASP A 33 28.37 -11.95 0.07
C ASP A 33 28.46 -13.47 -0.15
N GLY A 34 27.61 -13.99 -1.04
CA GLY A 34 27.84 -15.27 -1.73
C GLY A 34 27.90 -16.54 -0.88
N GLY A 35 27.29 -16.57 0.31
CA GLY A 35 27.18 -17.77 1.13
C GLY A 35 25.91 -17.76 1.97
N ASP A 36 25.39 -18.95 2.27
CA ASP A 36 24.22 -19.24 3.10
C ASP A 36 24.41 -18.75 4.56
N LYS A 37 24.34 -17.43 4.73
CA LYS A 37 24.36 -16.73 6.02
C LYS A 37 23.22 -15.73 6.00
N THR A 38 22.18 -16.03 6.78
CA THR A 38 21.12 -15.08 7.13
C THR A 38 21.77 -13.89 7.84
N VAL A 39 21.60 -12.71 7.26
CA VAL A 39 22.06 -11.48 7.90
C VAL A 39 21.03 -11.06 8.95
N PRO A 40 21.45 -10.71 10.19
CA PRO A 40 20.53 -10.18 11.18
C PRO A 40 19.83 -8.90 10.68
N ALA A 41 18.50 -8.90 10.74
CA ALA A 41 17.74 -7.72 10.38
C ALA A 41 17.94 -6.61 11.43
N VAL A 42 18.25 -5.38 11.01
CA VAL A 42 18.46 -4.24 11.93
C VAL A 42 17.20 -3.40 12.01
N LEU A 43 16.68 -3.20 13.22
CA LEU A 43 15.52 -2.36 13.47
C LEU A 43 15.92 -0.87 13.41
N LEU A 44 15.30 -0.10 12.51
CA LEU A 44 15.61 1.31 12.27
C LEU A 44 14.72 2.32 12.98
N GLY A 45 13.54 1.87 13.41
CA GLY A 45 12.57 2.71 14.10
C GLY A 45 11.46 1.86 14.68
N ALA A 46 10.96 2.27 15.84
CA ALA A 46 9.77 1.69 16.44
C ALA A 46 8.97 2.77 17.16
N TRP A 47 7.68 2.87 16.84
CA TRP A 47 6.78 3.84 17.47
C TRP A 47 5.69 3.06 18.18
N PRO A 48 5.73 2.89 19.51
CA PRO A 48 4.74 2.08 20.23
C PRO A 48 3.31 2.64 20.19
N LEU A 49 3.17 3.95 19.96
CA LEU A 49 1.90 4.68 19.86
C LEU A 49 0.93 4.47 21.03
N GLN A 50 1.42 4.31 22.26
CA GLN A 50 0.58 4.16 23.45
C GLN A 50 0.19 5.50 24.08
N ASP A 51 1.07 6.49 23.98
CA ASP A 51 0.96 7.78 24.66
C ASP A 51 1.56 8.94 23.87
N ASN A 52 2.47 8.64 22.94
CA ASN A 52 3.16 9.60 22.08
C ASN A 52 3.59 8.94 20.76
N ALA A 53 4.19 9.72 19.87
CA ALA A 53 4.77 9.24 18.61
C ALA A 53 6.31 9.31 18.62
N ARG A 54 6.96 8.99 19.74
CA ARG A 54 8.42 8.92 19.81
C ARG A 54 8.92 7.58 19.26
N ASP A 55 9.90 7.68 18.39
CA ASP A 55 10.76 6.57 18.02
C ASP A 55 11.51 6.08 19.27
N SER A 56 11.36 4.80 19.63
CA SER A 56 12.01 4.17 20.78
C SER A 56 13.38 3.58 20.46
N ILE A 57 13.77 3.57 19.17
CA ILE A 57 15.04 3.01 18.70
C ILE A 57 16.01 4.14 18.34
N GLY A 58 15.50 5.17 17.67
CA GLY A 58 16.29 6.29 17.18
C GLY A 58 15.73 7.66 17.55
N THR A 59 16.05 8.63 16.71
CA THR A 59 15.69 10.05 16.90
C THR A 59 14.59 10.51 15.93
N ASN A 60 13.99 9.58 15.18
CA ASN A 60 12.99 9.89 14.16
C ASN A 60 11.59 10.03 14.76
N HIS A 61 11.44 10.93 15.72
CA HIS A 61 10.16 11.16 16.39
C HIS A 61 9.11 11.70 15.43
N GLY A 62 7.88 11.21 15.56
CA GLY A 62 6.72 11.65 14.80
C GLY A 62 6.06 12.90 15.38
N VAL A 63 5.62 13.78 14.50
CA VAL A 63 4.75 14.93 14.80
C VAL A 63 3.30 14.50 14.61
N MET A 64 2.55 14.51 15.70
CA MET A 64 1.14 14.11 15.71
C MET A 64 0.23 15.26 15.30
N GLU A 65 -0.74 14.97 14.42
CA GLU A 65 -1.81 15.89 14.06
C GLU A 65 -3.15 15.18 14.24
N ASN A 66 -4.03 15.74 15.08
CA ASN A 66 -5.37 15.19 15.37
C ASN A 66 -5.37 13.72 15.84
N ILE A 67 -4.36 13.30 16.59
CA ILE A 67 -4.27 11.95 17.19
C ILE A 67 -4.84 11.98 18.61
N GLN A 68 -5.59 10.94 18.96
CA GLN A 68 -6.00 10.65 20.34
C GLN A 68 -5.42 9.31 20.76
N PHE A 69 -5.25 9.06 22.05
CA PHE A 69 -4.84 7.74 22.55
C PHE A 69 -6.00 7.13 23.32
N LEU A 70 -6.44 5.94 22.91
CA LEU A 70 -7.61 5.26 23.45
C LEU A 70 -7.24 3.87 23.98
N ASN A 71 -7.93 3.41 25.02
CA ASN A 71 -7.69 2.11 25.62
C ASN A 71 -8.11 0.95 24.70
N ILE A 72 -7.34 -0.14 24.69
CA ILE A 72 -7.52 -1.30 23.81
C ILE A 72 -7.40 -2.62 24.61
N PRO A 73 -8.52 -3.34 24.86
CA PRO A 73 -9.93 -2.96 24.70
C PRO A 73 -10.40 -1.91 25.73
N PRO A 74 -11.62 -1.35 25.61
CA PRO A 74 -12.14 -0.41 26.61
C PRO A 74 -12.03 -0.95 28.04
N GLY A 75 -11.46 -0.16 28.95
CA GLY A 75 -11.24 -0.55 30.35
C GLY A 75 -9.90 -1.26 30.64
N SER A 76 -9.08 -1.53 29.62
CA SER A 76 -7.70 -2.02 29.80
C SER A 76 -6.70 -0.87 30.04
N PRO A 77 -5.53 -1.12 30.65
CA PRO A 77 -4.45 -0.12 30.72
C PRO A 77 -3.77 0.12 29.37
N ASP A 78 -3.85 -0.84 28.45
CA ASP A 78 -3.22 -0.75 27.13
C ASP A 78 -3.90 0.33 26.30
N ARG A 79 -3.10 1.15 25.62
CA ARG A 79 -3.58 2.24 24.77
C ARG A 79 -2.98 2.16 23.39
N ALA A 80 -3.67 2.72 22.40
CA ALA A 80 -3.11 2.95 21.09
C ALA A 80 -3.60 4.26 20.46
N ALA A 81 -2.89 4.72 19.44
CA ALA A 81 -3.27 5.87 18.64
C ALA A 81 -4.58 5.62 17.89
N PHE A 82 -5.48 6.59 17.98
CA PHE A 82 -6.74 6.60 17.28
C PHE A 82 -6.66 7.59 16.12
N PHE A 83 -7.02 7.08 14.93
CA PHE A 83 -7.04 7.82 13.70
C PHE A 83 -8.49 8.00 13.27
N ASN A 84 -8.92 9.25 13.11
CA ASN A 84 -10.31 9.59 12.84
C ASN A 84 -10.76 9.34 11.39
N GLY A 85 -9.87 8.86 10.52
CA GLY A 85 -10.13 8.60 9.10
C GLY A 85 -10.30 9.85 8.23
N ARG A 86 -10.03 11.05 8.77
CA ARG A 86 -10.26 12.32 8.07
C ARG A 86 -9.03 13.23 7.99
N ASN A 87 -8.41 13.51 9.14
CA ASN A 87 -7.27 14.41 9.23
C ASN A 87 -6.27 14.03 10.35
N SER A 88 -6.44 12.86 10.96
CA SER A 88 -5.46 12.26 11.85
C SER A 88 -4.26 11.76 11.06
N ARG A 89 -3.05 12.18 11.44
CA ARG A 89 -1.80 11.65 10.87
C ARG A 89 -0.63 11.83 11.84
N ILE A 90 0.38 10.99 11.66
CA ILE A 90 1.68 11.15 12.30
C ILE A 90 2.68 11.38 11.18
N LYS A 91 3.39 12.51 11.23
CA LYS A 91 4.43 12.85 10.26
C LYS A 91 5.78 12.54 10.84
N ILE A 92 6.56 11.73 10.16
CA ILE A 92 7.97 11.53 10.47
C ILE A 92 8.75 12.27 9.40
N GLU A 93 9.61 13.19 9.80
CA GLU A 93 10.45 13.93 8.86
C GLU A 93 11.41 12.98 8.16
N HIS A 94 11.66 13.24 6.88
CA HIS A 94 12.57 12.40 6.12
C HIS A 94 13.99 12.51 6.70
N SER A 95 14.61 11.34 6.92
CA SER A 95 16.00 11.22 7.35
C SER A 95 16.70 10.14 6.52
N LYS A 96 18.04 10.16 6.57
CA LYS A 96 18.87 9.14 5.89
C LYS A 96 18.60 7.73 6.38
N THR A 97 18.10 7.57 7.61
CA THR A 97 17.68 6.28 8.18
C THR A 97 16.58 5.62 7.34
N PHE A 98 15.72 6.39 6.67
CA PHE A 98 14.64 5.85 5.85
C PHE A 98 14.90 5.98 4.35
N ASP A 99 16.15 6.20 3.94
CA ASP A 99 16.55 6.18 2.54
C ASP A 99 16.99 4.76 2.15
N VAL A 100 15.99 3.91 1.91
CA VAL A 100 16.17 2.47 1.73
C VAL A 100 16.79 2.10 0.39
N GLY A 101 16.79 3.02 -0.58
CA GLY A 101 17.29 2.80 -1.93
C GLY A 101 16.74 1.51 -2.54
N THR A 102 17.66 0.62 -2.93
CA THR A 102 17.37 -0.71 -3.50
C THR A 102 17.59 -1.85 -2.49
N GLN A 103 17.66 -1.54 -1.20
CA GLN A 103 17.88 -2.54 -0.15
C GLN A 103 16.55 -3.17 0.26
N ASP A 104 16.62 -4.42 0.70
CA ASP A 104 15.48 -5.12 1.27
C ASP A 104 15.08 -4.47 2.60
N PHE A 105 13.77 -4.27 2.77
CA PHE A 105 13.20 -3.75 4.00
C PHE A 105 11.91 -4.48 4.34
N SER A 106 11.61 -4.55 5.62
CA SER A 106 10.36 -5.07 6.16
C SER A 106 9.67 -4.01 7.00
N MET A 107 8.34 -4.04 7.00
CA MET A 107 7.51 -3.26 7.93
C MET A 107 6.48 -4.14 8.61
N ALA A 108 6.25 -3.89 9.90
CA ALA A 108 5.15 -4.52 10.65
C ALA A 108 4.33 -3.44 11.35
N LEU A 109 3.05 -3.71 11.61
CA LEU A 109 2.15 -2.86 12.39
C LEU A 109 0.86 -3.63 12.75
N TRP A 110 0.18 -3.21 13.82
CA TRP A 110 -1.13 -3.75 14.21
C TRP A 110 -2.23 -2.72 13.95
N VAL A 111 -3.29 -3.13 13.25
CA VAL A 111 -4.39 -2.24 12.88
C VAL A 111 -5.72 -2.85 13.29
N ARG A 112 -6.55 -2.06 13.96
CA ARG A 112 -7.94 -2.42 14.27
C ARG A 112 -8.90 -1.46 13.59
N CYS A 113 -9.47 -1.93 12.49
CA CYS A 113 -10.55 -1.24 11.81
C CYS A 113 -11.85 -1.29 12.62
N ALA A 114 -12.67 -0.24 12.56
CA ALA A 114 -14.03 -0.33 13.07
C ALA A 114 -14.82 -1.44 12.34
N THR A 115 -15.76 -2.03 13.07
CA THR A 115 -16.69 -3.02 12.55
C THR A 115 -18.12 -2.57 12.91
N PRO A 116 -19.04 -2.46 11.94
CA PRO A 116 -18.82 -2.67 10.51
C PRO A 116 -17.95 -1.57 9.88
N LEU A 117 -17.30 -1.90 8.76
CA LEU A 117 -16.61 -0.88 7.95
C LEU A 117 -17.65 -0.06 7.19
N SER A 118 -17.73 1.23 7.51
CA SER A 118 -18.73 2.15 6.98
C SER A 118 -18.18 3.17 5.98
N SER A 119 -16.86 3.19 5.75
CA SER A 119 -16.17 4.21 4.96
C SER A 119 -14.95 3.64 4.25
N THR A 120 -14.50 4.35 3.21
CA THR A 120 -13.22 4.06 2.55
C THR A 120 -12.08 4.31 3.52
N LEU A 121 -11.27 3.29 3.73
CA LEU A 121 -10.05 3.37 4.52
C LEU A 121 -8.95 4.07 3.70
N GLY A 122 -7.98 4.65 4.40
CA GLY A 122 -6.87 5.39 3.80
C GLY A 122 -5.52 4.69 3.98
N ASP A 123 -4.46 5.42 3.68
CA ASP A 123 -3.09 4.97 3.88
C ASP A 123 -2.79 4.74 5.37
N LEU A 124 -2.21 3.58 5.67
CA LEU A 124 -1.55 3.30 6.95
C LEU A 124 -0.16 3.92 6.98
N ILE A 125 0.57 3.82 5.86
CA ILE A 125 1.91 4.37 5.66
C ILE A 125 1.97 4.94 4.26
N SER A 126 2.46 6.17 4.15
CA SER A 126 2.68 6.84 2.87
C SER A 126 4.02 7.56 2.91
N LYS A 127 4.96 7.12 2.07
CA LYS A 127 6.25 7.76 1.87
C LYS A 127 6.45 7.93 0.37
N PHE A 128 6.02 9.07 -0.16
CA PHE A 128 6.05 9.35 -1.59
C PHE A 128 6.62 10.73 -1.89
N ASP A 129 7.64 10.80 -2.73
CA ASP A 129 8.11 12.04 -3.34
C ASP A 129 7.40 12.25 -4.68
N ALA A 130 6.47 13.20 -4.69
CA ALA A 130 5.69 13.53 -5.88
C ALA A 130 6.52 14.11 -7.02
N ARG A 131 7.67 14.74 -6.72
CA ARG A 131 8.55 15.31 -7.76
C ARG A 131 9.27 14.20 -8.51
N SER A 132 9.91 13.29 -7.77
CA SER A 132 10.58 12.16 -8.40
C SER A 132 9.62 11.05 -8.81
N ARG A 133 8.37 11.07 -8.32
CA ARG A 133 7.37 10.00 -8.42
C ARG A 133 7.85 8.67 -7.84
N ARG A 134 8.58 8.74 -6.72
CA ARG A 134 9.17 7.56 -6.08
C ARG A 134 8.62 7.40 -4.68
N GLY A 135 8.35 6.17 -4.27
CA GLY A 135 7.91 5.93 -2.91
C GLY A 135 7.22 4.60 -2.69
N ILE A 136 6.66 4.48 -1.50
CA ILE A 136 5.93 3.30 -1.05
C ILE A 136 4.63 3.75 -0.37
N ASN A 137 3.60 2.91 -0.50
CA ASN A 137 2.36 3.07 0.24
C ASN A 137 1.89 1.71 0.76
N LEU A 138 1.33 1.74 1.98
CA LEU A 138 0.60 0.63 2.55
C LEU A 138 -0.78 1.16 2.94
N HIS A 139 -1.84 0.56 2.42
CA HIS A 139 -3.20 0.97 2.72
C HIS A 139 -4.11 -0.22 2.95
N ILE A 140 -5.17 0.00 3.74
CA ILE A 140 -6.29 -0.94 3.82
C ILE A 140 -7.37 -0.38 2.92
N SER A 141 -8.01 -1.26 2.17
CA SER A 141 -9.19 -0.91 1.38
C SER A 141 -10.29 -1.94 1.61
N GLY A 142 -11.49 -1.56 1.20
CA GLY A 142 -12.64 -2.43 1.09
C GLY A 142 -13.31 -2.13 -0.24
N SER A 143 -13.80 -3.16 -0.93
CA SER A 143 -14.49 -2.99 -2.20
C SER A 143 -15.84 -3.68 -2.18
N SER A 144 -16.81 -3.06 -2.86
CA SER A 144 -18.04 -3.75 -3.23
C SER A 144 -17.72 -4.82 -4.27
N PRO A 145 -18.44 -5.96 -4.29
CA PRO A 145 -18.39 -6.87 -5.42
C PRO A 145 -18.69 -6.09 -6.72
N ALA A 146 -17.80 -6.26 -7.70
CA ALA A 146 -17.96 -5.81 -9.08
C ALA A 146 -17.24 -6.82 -9.99
N TYR A 147 -17.39 -6.68 -11.32
CA TYR A 147 -17.03 -7.65 -12.35
C TYR A 147 -15.67 -8.38 -12.20
N SER A 148 -14.68 -7.77 -11.56
CA SER A 148 -13.40 -8.42 -11.22
C SER A 148 -12.79 -7.87 -9.92
N ALA A 149 -13.61 -7.34 -9.01
CA ALA A 149 -13.12 -6.77 -7.76
C ALA A 149 -13.05 -7.83 -6.66
N MET A 150 -12.08 -7.67 -5.76
CA MET A 150 -12.06 -8.39 -4.48
C MET A 150 -13.36 -8.05 -3.74
N SER A 151 -14.29 -9.00 -3.60
CA SER A 151 -15.51 -8.78 -2.80
C SER A 151 -15.22 -8.97 -1.32
N ASP A 152 -14.26 -8.20 -0.79
CA ASP A 152 -13.90 -8.21 0.62
C ASP A 152 -13.88 -6.78 1.17
N THR A 153 -14.43 -6.66 2.37
CA THR A 153 -14.45 -5.44 3.17
C THR A 153 -13.09 -5.10 3.76
N ARG A 154 -12.13 -6.04 3.83
CA ARG A 154 -10.79 -5.80 4.39
C ARG A 154 -9.70 -6.49 3.60
N HIS A 155 -9.09 -5.76 2.69
CA HIS A 155 -7.90 -6.23 2.00
C HIS A 155 -6.78 -5.19 2.08
N VAL A 156 -5.54 -5.68 2.15
CA VAL A 156 -4.33 -4.86 2.29
C VAL A 156 -3.69 -4.72 0.94
N HIS A 157 -3.25 -3.51 0.62
CA HIS A 157 -2.52 -3.19 -0.60
C HIS A 157 -1.19 -2.56 -0.25
N PHE A 158 -0.15 -3.04 -0.91
CA PHE A 158 1.19 -2.51 -0.82
C PHE A 158 1.67 -2.12 -2.22
N GLY A 159 2.15 -0.90 -2.37
CA GLY A 159 2.65 -0.37 -3.63
C GLY A 159 4.04 0.21 -3.47
N ILE A 160 4.86 0.03 -4.51
CA ILE A 160 6.17 0.67 -4.69
C ILE A 160 6.12 1.37 -6.05
N ASP A 161 6.60 2.61 -6.11
CA ASP A 161 6.85 3.33 -7.35
C ASP A 161 8.32 3.78 -7.39
N ASP A 162 9.04 3.47 -8.46
CA ASP A 162 10.41 3.97 -8.69
C ASP A 162 10.50 4.98 -9.84
N ALA A 163 9.36 5.46 -10.33
CA ALA A 163 9.22 6.30 -11.51
C ALA A 163 9.92 5.74 -12.75
N TYR A 164 10.15 4.42 -12.78
CA TYR A 164 10.79 3.78 -13.90
C TYR A 164 9.88 3.93 -15.12
N THR A 165 10.46 4.45 -16.19
CA THR A 165 9.79 4.62 -17.48
C THR A 165 10.64 3.93 -18.53
N SER A 166 10.01 3.05 -19.30
CA SER A 166 10.59 2.44 -20.50
C SER A 166 9.86 2.96 -21.73
N SER A 167 10.40 2.68 -22.91
CA SER A 167 9.61 2.77 -24.13
C SER A 167 8.38 1.87 -24.00
N TRP A 168 7.23 2.36 -24.48
CA TRP A 168 6.06 1.53 -24.64
C TRP A 168 6.35 0.46 -25.69
N GLU A 169 6.12 -0.80 -25.34
CA GLU A 169 6.09 -1.91 -26.28
C GLU A 169 4.64 -2.31 -26.49
N ASP A 170 4.18 -2.25 -27.74
CA ASP A 170 2.85 -2.74 -28.10
C ASP A 170 2.91 -4.26 -28.23
N HIS A 171 2.35 -4.97 -27.24
CA HIS A 171 2.22 -6.43 -27.27
C HIS A 171 1.00 -6.91 -28.07
N GLY A 172 0.31 -5.99 -28.76
CA GLY A 172 -0.89 -6.26 -29.53
C GLY A 172 -2.11 -6.49 -28.64
N LYS A 173 -3.09 -7.19 -29.21
CA LYS A 173 -4.33 -7.56 -28.53
C LYS A 173 -4.59 -9.06 -28.61
N PRO A 174 -5.30 -9.65 -27.64
CA PRO A 174 -5.56 -11.09 -27.63
C PRO A 174 -6.27 -11.59 -28.89
N TRP A 175 -7.12 -10.75 -29.51
CA TRP A 175 -7.81 -11.11 -30.74
C TRP A 175 -7.99 -9.92 -31.71
N LEU A 176 -7.94 -10.16 -33.02
CA LEU A 176 -7.93 -9.07 -34.00
C LEU A 176 -9.18 -8.16 -33.97
N SER A 177 -10.31 -8.64 -33.47
CA SER A 177 -11.56 -7.87 -33.40
C SER A 177 -12.03 -7.57 -31.98
N ASN A 178 -11.29 -7.97 -30.93
CA ASN A 178 -11.73 -7.67 -29.57
C ASN A 178 -11.53 -6.18 -29.25
N SER A 179 -12.45 -5.62 -28.46
CA SER A 179 -12.46 -4.22 -28.06
C SER A 179 -11.72 -4.02 -26.74
N LEU A 180 -11.83 -4.98 -25.82
CA LEU A 180 -11.22 -4.90 -24.49
C LEU A 180 -10.86 -6.28 -23.94
N ILE A 181 -9.95 -6.27 -22.96
CA ILE A 181 -9.71 -7.41 -22.07
C ILE A 181 -10.73 -7.32 -20.95
N SER A 182 -11.55 -8.36 -20.77
CA SER A 182 -12.65 -8.36 -19.82
C SER A 182 -12.19 -8.69 -18.40
N ASN A 183 -11.10 -9.44 -18.26
CA ASN A 183 -10.52 -9.84 -16.98
C ASN A 183 -9.05 -10.24 -17.13
N LEU A 184 -8.30 -10.14 -16.03
CA LEU A 184 -6.94 -10.65 -15.88
C LEU A 184 -6.87 -11.58 -14.67
N VAL A 185 -6.09 -12.65 -14.76
CA VAL A 185 -5.89 -13.60 -13.66
C VAL A 185 -4.48 -14.16 -13.68
N ALA A 186 -3.81 -14.15 -12.53
CA ALA A 186 -2.59 -14.90 -12.33
C ALA A 186 -2.95 -16.33 -11.89
N PHE A 187 -2.45 -17.35 -12.59
CA PHE A 187 -2.70 -18.75 -12.30
C PHE A 187 -1.44 -19.57 -12.56
N GLU A 188 -1.02 -20.38 -11.59
CA GLU A 188 0.20 -21.22 -11.67
C GLU A 188 1.47 -20.47 -12.10
N GLY A 189 1.65 -19.24 -11.62
CA GLY A 189 2.83 -18.41 -11.93
C GLY A 189 2.77 -17.71 -13.29
N GLU A 190 1.68 -17.87 -14.03
CA GLU A 190 1.48 -17.30 -15.36
C GLU A 190 0.32 -16.29 -15.35
N LEU A 191 0.36 -15.32 -16.26
CA LEU A 191 -0.71 -14.33 -16.42
C LEU A 191 -1.62 -14.73 -17.59
N TYR A 192 -2.92 -14.70 -17.34
CA TYR A 192 -3.96 -14.98 -18.32
C TYR A 192 -4.92 -13.81 -18.44
N CYS A 193 -5.49 -13.63 -19.63
CA CYS A 193 -6.52 -12.65 -19.90
C CYS A 193 -7.72 -13.29 -20.61
N GLY A 194 -8.93 -12.83 -20.31
CA GLY A 194 -10.15 -13.25 -20.98
C GLY A 194 -10.72 -12.14 -21.85
N ILE A 195 -11.34 -12.51 -22.97
CA ILE A 195 -12.16 -11.60 -23.80
C ILE A 195 -13.62 -12.03 -23.75
N ALA A 196 -14.54 -11.08 -23.73
CA ALA A 196 -15.97 -11.35 -23.90
C ALA A 196 -16.43 -11.18 -25.37
N ASP A 197 -15.63 -10.49 -26.19
CA ASP A 197 -16.05 -10.03 -27.52
C ASP A 197 -15.06 -10.37 -28.64
N ALA A 198 -15.64 -10.63 -29.80
CA ALA A 198 -15.01 -10.86 -31.09
C ALA A 198 -16.12 -10.79 -32.17
N ASP A 199 -15.76 -10.61 -33.45
CA ASP A 199 -16.73 -10.45 -34.52
C ASP A 199 -17.61 -11.68 -34.66
N LYS A 200 -16.98 -12.86 -34.69
CA LYS A 200 -17.67 -14.14 -34.81
C LYS A 200 -17.97 -14.75 -33.44
N PRO A 201 -19.17 -15.33 -33.22
CA PRO A 201 -19.53 -15.95 -31.94
C PRO A 201 -18.54 -17.02 -31.45
N GLU A 202 -17.96 -17.81 -32.35
CA GLU A 202 -16.98 -18.85 -32.05
C GLU A 202 -15.64 -18.33 -31.51
N ASP A 203 -15.33 -17.06 -31.80
CA ASP A 203 -14.09 -16.40 -31.38
C ASP A 203 -14.26 -15.58 -30.09
N ARG A 204 -15.46 -15.62 -29.47
CA ARG A 204 -15.77 -14.93 -28.20
C ARG A 204 -15.46 -15.83 -27.01
N ALA A 205 -15.32 -15.23 -25.82
CA ALA A 205 -15.22 -15.94 -24.55
C ALA A 205 -14.00 -16.89 -24.43
N HIS A 206 -12.85 -16.49 -25.02
CA HIS A 206 -11.59 -17.23 -24.92
C HIS A 206 -10.66 -16.65 -23.85
N VAL A 207 -9.75 -17.52 -23.37
CA VAL A 207 -8.69 -17.17 -22.43
C VAL A 207 -7.34 -17.33 -23.11
N PHE A 208 -6.48 -16.33 -22.96
CA PHE A 208 -5.16 -16.27 -23.58
C PHE A 208 -4.10 -16.13 -22.49
N ARG A 209 -2.99 -16.87 -22.63
CA ARG A 209 -1.79 -16.65 -21.81
C ARG A 209 -1.05 -15.43 -22.34
N VAL A 210 -0.67 -14.52 -21.45
CA VAL A 210 0.06 -13.30 -21.77
C VAL A 210 1.39 -13.27 -21.02
N TRP A 211 2.43 -12.81 -21.72
CA TRP A 211 3.82 -12.93 -21.24
C TRP A 211 4.35 -11.61 -20.70
N ALA A 212 3.57 -10.54 -20.84
CA ALA A 212 3.86 -9.22 -20.30
C ALA A 212 2.62 -8.70 -19.57
N MET A 213 2.86 -8.06 -18.44
CA MET A 213 1.84 -7.28 -17.74
C MET A 213 1.46 -6.11 -18.65
N ILE A 214 0.39 -6.29 -19.43
CA ILE A 214 -0.31 -5.20 -20.14
C ILE A 214 -0.82 -4.28 -19.03
N LEU A 215 0.01 -3.30 -18.69
CA LEU A 215 -0.19 -2.50 -17.52
C LEU A 215 -1.15 -1.35 -17.83
N ILE A 216 -2.43 -1.54 -17.51
CA ILE A 216 -3.17 -0.45 -16.86
C ILE A 216 -2.89 -0.60 -15.35
N ILE A 217 -1.78 0.03 -14.95
CA ILE A 217 -1.27 0.38 -13.61
C ILE A 217 -0.97 -0.77 -12.62
N ILE A 218 0.14 -0.58 -11.88
CA ILE A 218 0.89 -1.42 -10.91
C ILE A 218 2.25 -1.91 -11.49
N GLN A 219 3.25 -1.03 -11.40
CA GLN A 219 4.65 -1.36 -11.66
C GLN A 219 5.06 -2.65 -10.95
N SER A 220 5.55 -3.62 -11.72
CA SER A 220 6.35 -4.72 -11.19
C SER A 220 7.79 -4.22 -11.18
N CYS A 221 8.37 -4.06 -9.99
CA CYS A 221 9.82 -4.09 -9.86
C CYS A 221 10.31 -5.41 -10.46
N ARG A 222 11.34 -5.35 -11.32
CA ARG A 222 12.21 -6.49 -11.56
C ARG A 222 13.32 -6.48 -10.53
#